data_AF-A0A0S9R4L5-F1
#
_entry.id   AF-A0A0S9R4L5-F1
#
_cell.length_a   1.000
_cell.length_b   1.000
_cell.length_c   1.000
_cell.angle_alpha   90.00
_cell.angle_beta   90.00
_cell.angle_gamma   90.00
#
_symmetry.space_group_name_H-M   'P 1'
#
loop_
_entity.id
_entity.type
_entity.pdbx_description
1 polymer ?
#
loop_
_entity_poly.entity_id
_entity_poly.type
_entity_poly.pdbx_seq_one_letter_code
_entity_poly.pdbx_strand_id
1 'polypeptide(L)'
;MPTDLPNERSIRPAGSMELDPSAEGVAIDETRRLIASNKVEGTAAYSREGESIGTVYNFMVDKVSGQVAYAVISFGGFLGLGESYHPVPWRALTYSVDLGGYIVDIDRDTLAGAPTHGPGEDPFADPAFGGRVDGHYGGSKVPTA
;
A
#
# COMPACT_ATOMS: atom_id res chain seq x y z
N MET A 1 6.74 -57.73 -14.13
CA MET A 1 7.17 -56.60 -14.99
C MET A 1 6.59 -55.33 -14.38
N PRO A 2 7.39 -54.29 -14.13
CA PRO A 2 7.00 -53.13 -13.32
C PRO A 2 6.15 -52.13 -14.10
N THR A 3 5.40 -51.37 -13.30
CA THR A 3 4.46 -50.29 -13.59
C THR A 3 5.16 -49.03 -14.08
N ASP A 4 4.64 -48.38 -15.11
CA ASP A 4 4.92 -46.96 -15.36
C ASP A 4 3.59 -46.17 -15.41
N LEU A 5 3.51 -45.19 -14.52
CA LEU A 5 2.40 -44.27 -14.30
C LEU A 5 2.46 -43.12 -15.32
N PRO A 6 1.35 -42.65 -15.91
CA PRO A 6 1.36 -41.40 -16.65
C PRO A 6 1.23 -40.25 -15.65
N ASN A 7 2.36 -39.76 -15.16
CA ASN A 7 2.48 -38.41 -14.58
C ASN A 7 3.96 -38.04 -14.43
N GLU A 8 4.67 -37.99 -15.57
CA GLU A 8 5.82 -37.12 -15.66
C GLU A 8 5.30 -35.69 -15.59
N ARG A 9 5.49 -35.04 -14.44
CA ARG A 9 5.46 -33.59 -14.36
C ARG A 9 6.53 -33.10 -15.34
N SER A 10 6.11 -32.68 -16.52
CA SER A 10 6.95 -31.90 -17.42
C SER A 10 7.41 -30.69 -16.63
N ILE A 11 8.65 -30.71 -16.17
CA ILE A 11 9.28 -29.55 -15.55
C ILE A 11 9.37 -28.53 -16.66
N ARG A 12 8.46 -27.56 -16.61
CA ARG A 12 8.38 -26.48 -17.57
C ARG A 12 9.71 -25.72 -17.54
N PRO A 13 10.34 -25.41 -18.68
CA PRO A 13 11.46 -24.49 -18.70
C PRO A 13 10.99 -23.13 -18.15
N ALA A 14 11.83 -22.48 -17.35
CA ALA A 14 11.55 -21.15 -16.84
C ALA A 14 11.26 -20.20 -18.02
N GLY A 15 10.01 -19.71 -18.11
CA GLY A 15 9.58 -18.77 -19.16
C GLY A 15 8.40 -19.22 -20.03
N SER A 16 7.76 -20.37 -19.82
CA SER A 16 6.52 -20.70 -20.52
C SER A 16 5.31 -19.97 -19.92
N MET A 17 4.89 -18.88 -20.56
CA MET A 17 3.61 -18.20 -20.33
C MET A 17 2.47 -19.02 -20.93
N GLU A 18 2.05 -20.08 -20.23
CA GLU A 18 0.73 -20.68 -20.46
C GLU A 18 -0.07 -20.42 -19.19
N LEU A 19 -1.00 -19.48 -19.27
CA LEU A 19 -1.83 -19.03 -18.16
C LEU A 19 -2.76 -20.19 -17.77
N ASP A 20 -2.60 -20.73 -16.57
CA ASP A 20 -3.58 -21.63 -15.96
C ASP A 20 -4.76 -20.78 -15.45
N PRO A 21 -5.94 -20.83 -16.08
CA PRO A 21 -7.08 -20.01 -15.69
C PRO A 21 -7.72 -20.48 -14.37
N SER A 22 -7.21 -21.54 -13.73
CA SER A 22 -7.73 -22.08 -12.47
C SER A 22 -6.92 -21.70 -11.22
N ALA A 23 -5.81 -20.98 -11.36
CA ALA A 23 -5.05 -20.46 -10.24
C ALA A 23 -5.66 -19.15 -9.71
N GLU A 24 -6.42 -19.22 -8.62
CA GLU A 24 -6.76 -18.05 -7.80
C GLU A 24 -5.48 -17.47 -7.19
N GLY A 25 -4.89 -16.52 -7.90
CA GLY A 25 -3.71 -15.77 -7.48
C GLY A 25 -3.42 -14.74 -8.55
N VAL A 26 -3.90 -13.52 -8.35
CA VAL A 26 -3.69 -12.39 -9.25
C VAL A 26 -2.20 -12.29 -9.55
N ALA A 27 -1.82 -12.41 -10.83
CA ALA A 27 -0.43 -12.32 -11.27
C ALA A 27 0.20 -11.01 -10.76
N ILE A 28 1.10 -11.12 -9.79
CA ILE A 28 1.90 -10.01 -9.25
C ILE A 28 3.07 -9.64 -10.17
N ASP A 29 2.94 -9.78 -11.49
CA ASP A 29 4.00 -9.34 -12.41
C ASP A 29 3.85 -7.84 -12.72
N GLU A 30 4.20 -7.08 -11.69
CA GLU A 30 4.46 -5.67 -11.74
C GLU A 30 5.95 -5.50 -12.01
N THR A 31 6.29 -4.84 -13.12
CA THR A 31 7.70 -4.63 -13.50
C THR A 31 8.52 -4.16 -12.30
N ARG A 32 9.83 -4.43 -12.29
CA ARG A 32 10.80 -4.14 -11.20
C ARG A 32 10.69 -2.77 -10.49
N ARG A 33 9.99 -1.79 -11.05
CA ARG A 33 9.88 -0.42 -10.56
C ARG A 33 8.45 0.17 -10.55
N LEU A 34 7.43 -0.55 -10.99
CA LEU A 34 6.07 0.01 -11.14
C LEU A 34 5.05 -0.88 -10.46
N ILE A 35 4.26 -0.30 -9.56
CA ILE A 35 3.08 -0.92 -8.96
C ILE A 35 1.82 -0.32 -9.60
N ALA A 36 0.85 -1.15 -9.95
CA ALA A 36 -0.41 -0.71 -10.48
C ALA A 36 -1.28 -0.12 -9.36
N SER A 37 -2.06 0.92 -9.68
CA SER A 37 -2.92 1.62 -8.71
C SER A 37 -3.82 0.67 -7.92
N ASN A 38 -4.42 -0.30 -8.62
CA ASN A 38 -5.32 -1.30 -8.03
C ASN A 38 -4.61 -2.33 -7.15
N LYS A 39 -3.28 -2.37 -7.13
CA LYS A 39 -2.49 -3.15 -6.19
C LYS A 39 -1.90 -2.31 -5.07
N VAL A 40 -1.84 -0.99 -5.21
CA VAL A 40 -1.54 -0.10 -4.08
C VAL A 40 -2.73 -0.10 -3.12
N GLU A 41 -3.93 0.09 -3.65
CA GLU A 41 -5.18 0.03 -2.89
C GLU A 41 -5.40 -1.38 -2.32
N GLY A 42 -5.84 -1.47 -1.07
CA GLY A 42 -6.04 -2.75 -0.38
C GLY A 42 -4.76 -3.37 0.19
N THR A 43 -3.57 -2.80 -0.07
CA THR A 43 -2.33 -3.30 0.51
C THR A 43 -2.25 -2.99 2.01
N ALA A 44 -1.84 -3.97 2.81
CA ALA A 44 -1.66 -3.80 4.24
C ALA A 44 -0.55 -2.79 4.57
N ALA A 45 -0.78 -1.99 5.60
CA ALA A 45 0.19 -1.06 6.16
C ALA A 45 0.62 -1.53 7.55
N TYR A 46 1.92 -1.45 7.82
CA TYR A 46 2.56 -1.90 9.05
C TYR A 46 3.38 -0.78 9.69
N SER A 47 3.51 -0.81 11.02
CA SER A 47 4.48 0.02 11.73
C SER A 47 5.91 -0.52 11.54
N ARG A 48 6.91 0.22 12.05
CA ARG A 48 8.33 -0.21 12.04
C ARG A 48 8.55 -1.51 12.83
N GLU A 49 7.70 -1.77 13.82
CA GLU A 49 7.70 -2.97 14.65
C GLU A 49 7.00 -4.16 13.98
N GLY A 50 6.43 -3.98 12.78
CA GLY A 50 5.69 -5.00 12.05
C GLY A 50 4.25 -5.17 12.51
N GLU A 51 3.72 -4.28 13.34
CA GLU A 51 2.31 -4.31 13.74
C GLU A 51 1.43 -3.79 12.60
N SER A 52 0.32 -4.49 12.31
CA SER A 52 -0.67 -3.99 11.35
C SER A 52 -1.34 -2.73 11.89
N ILE A 53 -1.32 -1.67 11.10
CA ILE A 53 -1.92 -0.39 11.45
C ILE A 53 -3.14 -0.07 10.60
N GLY A 54 -3.29 -0.69 9.43
CA GLY A 54 -4.43 -0.47 8.56
C GLY A 54 -4.18 -0.95 7.14
N THR A 55 -4.91 -0.36 6.20
CA THR A 55 -4.85 -0.71 4.78
C THR A 55 -4.77 0.57 3.95
N VAL A 56 -4.00 0.55 2.86
CA VAL A 56 -3.97 1.65 1.90
C VAL A 56 -5.33 1.75 1.23
N TYR A 57 -6.01 2.88 1.41
CA TYR A 57 -7.31 3.16 0.79
C TYR A 57 -7.13 3.68 -0.64
N ASN A 58 -6.31 4.72 -0.80
CA ASN A 58 -5.93 5.30 -2.09
C ASN A 58 -4.62 6.09 -1.95
N PHE A 59 -4.19 6.74 -3.03
CA PHE A 59 -3.08 7.68 -3.01
C PHE A 59 -3.41 8.95 -3.80
N MET A 60 -2.78 10.04 -3.39
CA MET A 60 -2.97 11.37 -3.97
C MET A 60 -1.80 11.68 -4.89
N VAL A 61 -2.11 11.88 -6.18
CA VAL A 61 -1.12 12.31 -7.18
C VAL A 61 -1.21 13.83 -7.35
N ASP A 62 -0.07 14.49 -7.22
CA ASP A 62 0.04 15.89 -7.61
C ASP A 62 -0.12 16.02 -9.14
N LYS A 63 -1.14 16.75 -9.57
CA LYS A 63 -1.55 16.81 -10.99
C LYS A 63 -0.54 17.54 -11.88
N VAL A 64 0.36 18.35 -11.31
CA VAL A 64 1.31 19.18 -12.07
C VAL A 64 2.64 18.45 -12.25
N SER A 65 3.19 17.91 -11.18
CA SER A 65 4.46 17.15 -11.15
C SER A 65 4.29 15.69 -11.55
N GLY A 66 3.08 15.13 -11.40
CA GLY A 66 2.80 13.71 -11.61
C GLY A 66 3.32 12.80 -10.48
N GLN A 67 3.81 13.37 -9.37
CA GLN A 67 4.35 12.60 -8.25
C GLN A 67 3.25 12.24 -7.25
N VAL A 68 3.39 11.06 -6.62
CA VAL A 68 2.52 10.68 -5.51
C VAL A 68 2.93 11.48 -4.27
N ALA A 69 2.01 12.30 -3.76
CA ALA A 69 2.24 13.13 -2.59
C ALA A 69 1.95 12.35 -1.30
N TYR A 70 0.79 11.68 -1.23
CA TYR A 70 0.31 10.99 -0.03
C TYR A 70 -0.26 9.62 -0.36
N ALA A 71 -0.09 8.66 0.54
CA ALA A 71 -0.96 7.50 0.67
C ALA A 71 -2.02 7.82 1.73
N VAL A 72 -3.27 7.43 1.51
CA VAL A 72 -4.31 7.52 2.53
C VAL A 72 -4.48 6.13 3.13
N ILE A 73 -4.24 6.02 4.44
CA ILE A 73 -4.38 4.77 5.19
C ILE A 73 -5.73 4.79 5.91
N SER A 74 -6.52 3.73 5.71
CA SER A 74 -7.71 3.46 6.49
C SER A 74 -7.32 2.75 7.79
N PHE A 75 -7.69 3.36 8.92
CA PHE A 75 -7.52 2.82 10.27
C PHE A 75 -8.87 2.38 10.82
N GLY A 76 -8.96 1.11 11.21
CA GLY A 76 -10.13 0.53 11.87
C GLY A 76 -11.31 0.32 10.91
N GLY A 77 -11.63 -0.94 10.59
CA GLY A 77 -12.70 -1.17 9.62
C GLY A 77 -12.79 -2.60 9.12
N PHE A 78 -13.07 -3.56 10.01
CA PHE A 78 -13.61 -4.84 9.55
C PHE A 78 -15.15 -4.80 9.39
N LEU A 79 -15.83 -3.73 9.84
CA LEU A 79 -17.31 -3.63 9.86
C LEU A 79 -17.89 -2.21 9.64
N GLY A 80 -17.14 -1.24 9.10
CA GLY A 80 -17.69 0.06 8.69
C GLY A 80 -18.14 1.02 9.81
N LEU A 81 -17.75 0.77 11.08
CA LEU A 81 -17.96 1.70 12.20
C LEU A 81 -16.60 2.16 12.74
N GLY A 82 -16.38 3.48 12.77
CA GLY A 82 -15.15 4.07 13.29
C GLY A 82 -13.99 4.12 12.29
N GLU A 83 -14.27 4.00 10.99
CA GLU A 83 -13.25 4.14 9.96
C GLU A 83 -12.74 5.58 9.89
N SER A 84 -11.42 5.74 9.97
CA SER A 84 -10.76 7.03 9.85
C SER A 84 -9.66 6.95 8.80
N TYR A 85 -9.56 7.99 7.98
CA TYR A 85 -8.60 8.07 6.90
C TYR A 85 -7.49 9.05 7.24
N HIS A 86 -6.26 8.56 7.13
CA HIS A 86 -5.05 9.26 7.55
C HIS A 86 -4.14 9.42 6.33
N PRO A 87 -3.97 10.64 5.80
CA PRO A 87 -2.95 10.92 4.83
C PRO A 87 -1.56 10.78 5.45
N VAL A 88 -0.69 10.05 4.76
CA VAL A 88 0.70 9.81 5.11
C VAL A 88 1.56 10.17 3.91
N PRO A 89 2.68 10.91 4.07
CA PRO A 89 3.58 11.22 2.96
C PRO A 89 4.04 9.95 2.27
N TRP A 90 3.91 9.87 0.94
CA TRP A 90 4.29 8.67 0.18
C TRP A 90 5.75 8.25 0.44
N ARG A 91 6.63 9.24 0.60
CA ARG A 91 8.05 9.07 0.91
C ARG A 91 8.34 8.38 2.26
N ALA A 92 7.36 8.29 3.16
CA ALA A 92 7.48 7.61 4.44
C ALA A 92 7.08 6.11 4.35
N LEU A 93 6.62 5.65 3.18
CA LEU A 93 6.25 4.26 2.95
C LEU A 93 7.40 3.52 2.29
N THR A 94 7.70 2.31 2.79
CA THR A 94 8.63 1.36 2.16
C THR A 94 7.92 0.05 1.92
N TYR A 95 7.92 -0.45 0.69
CA TYR A 95 7.33 -1.76 0.40
C TYR A 95 8.23 -2.88 0.94
N SER A 96 7.68 -3.75 1.79
CA SER A 96 8.32 -4.94 2.29
C SER A 96 7.80 -6.16 1.52
N VAL A 97 8.69 -6.82 0.79
CA VAL A 97 8.37 -8.06 0.07
C VAL A 97 8.03 -9.19 1.04
N ASP A 98 8.70 -9.22 2.19
CA ASP A 98 8.49 -10.26 3.21
C ASP A 98 7.10 -10.18 3.86
N LEU A 99 6.59 -8.95 4.05
CA LEU A 99 5.25 -8.71 4.60
C LEU A 99 4.17 -8.61 3.51
N GLY A 100 4.55 -8.48 2.24
CA GLY A 100 3.62 -8.20 1.14
C GLY A 100 2.88 -6.88 1.31
N GLY A 101 3.47 -5.89 1.99
CA GLY A 101 2.82 -4.63 2.32
C GLY A 101 3.76 -3.49 2.65
N TYR A 102 3.21 -2.32 2.99
CA TYR A 102 3.98 -1.11 3.23
C TYR A 102 4.33 -0.94 4.71
N ILE A 103 5.60 -0.72 5.00
CA ILE A 103 6.07 -0.25 6.30
C ILE A 103 5.99 1.28 6.30
N VAL A 104 5.30 1.84 7.29
CA VAL A 104 5.18 3.28 7.53
C VAL A 104 6.22 3.70 8.56
N ASP A 105 7.22 4.46 8.13
CA ASP A 105 8.32 4.92 8.98
C ASP A 105 7.92 6.19 9.76
N ILE A 106 6.86 6.13 10.57
CA ILE A 106 6.35 7.27 11.35
C ILE A 106 6.03 6.85 12.78
N ASP A 107 6.41 7.67 13.76
CA ASP A 107 6.09 7.43 15.16
C ASP A 107 4.58 7.44 15.40
N ARG A 108 4.09 6.52 16.26
CA ARG A 108 2.66 6.39 16.57
C ARG A 108 2.03 7.70 17.04
N ASP A 109 2.73 8.49 17.86
CA ASP A 109 2.24 9.77 18.36
C ASP A 109 2.10 10.81 17.24
N THR A 110 3.03 10.79 16.26
CA THR A 110 2.91 11.64 15.07
C THR A 110 1.70 11.20 14.26
N LEU A 111 1.52 9.91 14.02
CA LEU A 111 0.38 9.39 13.27
C LEU A 111 -0.97 9.71 13.97
N ALA A 112 -1.04 9.58 15.29
CA ALA A 112 -2.24 9.87 16.08
C ALA A 112 -2.63 11.36 16.09
N GLY A 113 -1.65 12.26 15.95
CA GLY A 113 -1.87 13.70 15.86
C GLY A 113 -2.14 14.20 14.43
N ALA A 114 -2.08 13.33 13.42
CA ALA A 114 -2.21 13.74 12.03
C ALA A 114 -3.61 14.25 11.71
N PRO A 115 -3.77 15.19 10.75
CA PRO A 115 -5.08 15.52 10.20
C PRO A 115 -5.77 14.28 9.63
N THR A 116 -7.00 14.01 10.07
CA THR A 116 -7.81 12.87 9.61
C THR A 116 -9.13 13.33 9.00
N HIS A 117 -9.80 12.40 8.33
CA HIS A 117 -11.14 12.62 7.77
C HIS A 117 -11.94 11.32 7.82
N GLY A 118 -13.26 11.47 7.77
CA GLY A 118 -14.20 10.35 7.74
C GLY A 118 -14.52 9.87 6.31
N PRO A 119 -15.24 8.74 6.18
CA PRO A 119 -15.74 8.27 4.90
C PRO A 119 -16.65 9.30 4.23
N GLY A 120 -16.47 9.50 2.92
CA GLY A 120 -17.29 10.42 2.12
C GLY A 120 -16.91 11.89 2.24
N GLU A 121 -15.90 12.23 3.04
CA GLU A 121 -15.31 13.56 3.07
C GLU A 121 -14.20 13.69 2.01
N ASP A 122 -14.09 14.85 1.37
CA ASP A 122 -12.97 15.20 0.49
C ASP A 122 -12.20 16.39 1.10
N PRO A 123 -11.30 16.15 2.05
CA PRO A 123 -10.54 17.22 2.67
C PRO A 123 -9.53 17.85 1.71
N PHE A 124 -9.14 17.16 0.63
CA PHE A 124 -8.20 17.68 -0.36
C PHE A 124 -8.84 18.71 -1.31
N ALA A 125 -10.16 18.89 -1.27
CA ALA A 125 -10.82 20.03 -1.87
C ALA A 125 -10.45 21.36 -1.19
N ASP A 126 -10.02 21.33 0.08
CA ASP A 126 -9.42 22.47 0.78
C ASP A 126 -7.91 22.53 0.51
N PRO A 127 -7.40 23.55 -0.23
CA PRO A 127 -5.97 23.68 -0.49
C PRO A 127 -5.12 23.78 0.78
N ALA A 128 -5.69 24.23 1.90
CA ALA A 128 -4.97 24.32 3.16
C ALA A 128 -4.78 22.95 3.83
N PHE A 129 -5.55 21.92 3.47
CA PHE A 129 -5.43 20.59 4.08
C PHE A 129 -4.08 19.95 3.78
N GLY A 130 -3.62 20.00 2.51
CA GLY A 130 -2.28 19.53 2.13
C GLY A 130 -1.19 20.24 2.94
N GLY A 131 -1.30 21.56 3.10
CA GLY A 131 -0.37 22.33 3.93
C GLY A 131 -0.38 21.94 5.41
N ARG A 132 -1.54 21.56 5.98
CA ARG A 132 -1.64 21.04 7.35
C ARG A 132 -0.98 19.67 7.49
N VAL A 133 -1.22 18.78 6.52
CA VAL A 133 -0.60 17.44 6.46
C VAL A 133 0.92 17.60 6.34
N ASP A 134 1.39 18.41 5.40
CA ASP A 134 2.83 18.67 5.23
C ASP A 134 3.46 19.33 6.45
N GLY A 135 2.79 20.30 7.06
CA GLY A 135 3.29 20.95 8.28
C GLY A 135 3.41 19.98 9.45
N HIS A 136 2.45 19.06 9.58
CA HIS A 136 2.46 18.01 10.59
C HIS A 136 3.63 17.04 10.42
N TYR A 137 3.89 16.60 9.19
CA TYR A 137 4.98 15.65 8.90
C TYR A 137 6.34 16.31 8.61
N GLY A 138 6.39 17.61 8.34
CA GLY A 138 7.62 18.36 8.07
C GLY A 138 8.43 18.69 9.33
N GLY A 139 7.79 18.63 10.51
CA GLY A 139 8.45 18.76 11.81
C GLY A 139 9.01 17.44 12.36
N SER A 140 8.38 16.32 12.01
CA SER A 140 8.90 14.97 12.30
C SER A 140 9.91 14.60 11.23
N LYS A 141 11.11 14.15 11.61
CA LYS A 141 12.15 13.74 10.66
C LYS A 141 11.65 12.55 9.81
N VAL A 142 10.97 12.84 8.71
CA VAL A 142 10.87 11.91 7.60
C VAL A 142 12.28 11.83 7.01
N PRO A 143 12.91 10.65 6.96
CA PRO A 143 14.25 10.53 6.40
C PRO A 143 14.25 11.15 5.01
N THR A 144 15.00 12.24 4.86
CA THR A 144 15.32 12.78 3.55
C THR A 144 16.39 11.85 3.00
N ALA A 145 16.00 11.02 2.04
CA ALA A 145 16.95 10.19 1.28
C ALA A 145 17.97 11.06 0.54
#